data_AF-A0A7S0IPZ4-F1
#
_entry.id   AF-A0A7S0IPZ4-F1
#
_cell.length_a   1.000
_cell.length_b   1.000
_cell.length_c   1.000
_cell.angle_alpha   90.00
_cell.angle_beta   90.00
_cell.angle_gamma   90.00
#
_symmetry.space_group_name_H-M   'P 1'
#
loop_
_entity.id
_entity.type
_entity.pdbx_description
1 polymer ?
#
loop_
_entity_poly.entity_id
_entity_poly.type
_entity_poly.pdbx_seq_one_letter_code
_entity_poly.pdbx_strand_id
1 'polypeptide(L)'
;GAVLMRATRFLWVDYKPRFFWWEVAELLRKLTLTGMLVPVVENENLRVLFAVLLSLLFLVAQLVYRPYKRSSDNWTSGLTHMCLTLVFQCVLLLKFCDQSRESCESFGSGENGDGLFLIYAIFSLLFMLVMLLA
;
A
#
# COMPACT_ATOMS: atom_id res chain seq x y z
N GLY A 1 30.43 -8.68 15.55
CA GLY A 1 30.24 -8.92 14.10
C GLY A 1 29.29 -10.07 13.79
N ALA A 2 29.62 -11.31 14.17
CA ALA A 2 28.91 -12.52 13.74
C ALA A 2 27.44 -12.66 14.18
N VAL A 3 27.04 -12.05 15.31
CA VAL A 3 25.66 -12.07 15.81
C VAL A 3 24.74 -11.23 14.92
N LEU A 4 25.20 -10.05 14.49
CA LEU A 4 24.42 -9.16 13.63
C LEU A 4 24.15 -9.80 12.26
N MET A 5 25.17 -10.43 11.67
CA MET A 5 25.07 -11.16 10.40
C MET A 5 24.09 -12.35 10.47
N ARG A 6 23.94 -12.95 11.66
CA ARG A 6 23.02 -14.07 11.89
C ARG A 6 21.57 -13.60 12.05
N ALA A 7 21.37 -12.46 12.73
CA ALA A 7 20.05 -11.85 12.89
C ALA A 7 19.50 -11.33 11.56
N THR A 8 20.36 -10.74 10.74
CA THR A 8 19.95 -10.20 9.44
C THR A 8 19.84 -11.29 8.36
N ARG A 9 20.41 -12.48 8.57
CA ARG A 9 20.25 -13.65 7.69
C ARG A 9 18.79 -14.04 7.44
N PHE A 10 17.93 -13.84 8.44
CA PHE A 10 16.49 -14.07 8.32
C PHE A 10 15.85 -13.15 7.26
N LEU A 11 16.31 -11.90 7.14
CA LEU A 11 15.71 -10.90 6.24
C LEU A 11 15.88 -11.20 4.74
N TRP A 12 16.92 -11.94 4.33
CA TRP A 12 17.22 -12.16 2.91
C TRP A 12 17.17 -13.61 2.46
N VAL A 13 16.88 -14.55 3.37
CA VAL A 13 16.89 -15.99 3.05
C VAL A 13 15.78 -16.36 2.06
N ASP A 14 14.61 -15.72 2.18
CA ASP A 14 13.41 -16.00 1.38
C ASP A 14 13.39 -15.26 0.04
N TYR A 15 14.27 -14.26 -0.12
CA TYR A 15 14.40 -13.48 -1.34
C TYR A 15 15.40 -14.10 -2.32
N LYS A 16 15.18 -13.84 -3.61
CA LYS A 16 16.16 -14.18 -4.65
C LYS A 16 17.46 -13.36 -4.42
N PRO A 17 18.65 -13.95 -4.60
CA PRO A 17 19.92 -13.28 -4.30
C PRO A 17 20.15 -11.99 -5.11
N ARG A 18 19.43 -11.80 -6.23
CA ARG A 18 19.48 -10.59 -7.06
C ARG A 18 18.60 -9.44 -6.55
N PHE A 19 17.71 -9.68 -5.59
CA PHE A 19 16.70 -8.73 -5.09
C PHE A 19 16.78 -8.47 -3.58
N PHE A 20 17.93 -8.65 -2.94
CA PHE A 20 18.08 -8.45 -1.49
C PHE A 20 17.77 -7.01 -1.01
N TRP A 21 17.95 -6.02 -1.89
CA TRP A 21 17.62 -4.61 -1.61
C TRP A 21 16.13 -4.36 -1.41
N TRP A 22 15.28 -5.29 -1.84
CA TRP A 22 13.82 -5.16 -1.76
C TRP A 22 13.34 -5.06 -0.31
N GLU A 23 13.87 -5.89 0.58
CA GLU A 23 13.55 -5.85 2.01
C GLU A 23 13.92 -4.50 2.64
N VAL A 24 15.07 -3.93 2.24
CA VAL A 24 15.50 -2.60 2.69
C VAL A 24 14.54 -1.51 2.20
N ALA A 25 14.07 -1.62 0.96
CA ALA A 25 13.07 -0.70 0.42
C ALA A 25 11.74 -0.81 1.17
N GLU A 26 11.29 -2.02 1.51
CA GLU A 26 10.06 -2.24 2.29
C GLU A 26 10.15 -1.68 3.71
N LEU A 27 11.31 -1.84 4.37
CA LEU A 27 11.59 -1.24 5.67
C LEU A 27 11.62 0.28 5.59
N LEU A 28 12.27 0.85 4.59
CA LEU A 28 12.31 2.29 4.36
C LEU A 28 10.90 2.86 4.11
N ARG A 29 10.06 2.13 3.38
CA ARG A 29 8.65 2.50 3.20
C ARG A 29 7.90 2.52 4.53
N LYS A 30 8.05 1.49 5.36
CA LYS A 30 7.40 1.45 6.68
C LYS A 30 7.87 2.62 7.54
N LEU A 31 9.17 2.90 7.57
CA LEU A 31 9.76 4.02 8.30
C LEU A 31 9.28 5.38 7.78
N THR A 32 9.16 5.54 6.47
CA THR A 32 8.63 6.77 5.87
C THR A 32 7.18 6.97 6.23
N LEU A 33 6.34 5.93 6.12
CA LEU A 33 4.91 5.99 6.43
C LEU A 33 4.61 6.19 7.93
N THR A 34 5.37 5.58 8.85
CA THR A 34 5.07 5.64 10.30
C THR A 34 5.88 6.69 11.06
N GLY A 35 7.09 7.01 10.61
CA GLY A 35 8.04 7.83 11.38
C GLY A 35 8.42 9.16 10.71
N MET A 36 8.74 9.15 9.42
CA MET A 36 9.26 10.36 8.76
C MET A 36 8.18 11.26 8.15
N LEU A 37 6.99 10.76 7.82
CA LEU A 37 5.96 11.57 7.19
C LEU A 37 5.38 12.65 8.12
N VAL A 38 5.33 12.37 9.42
CA VAL A 38 4.69 13.23 10.43
C VAL A 38 5.41 14.56 10.63
N PRO A 39 6.75 14.62 10.79
CA PRO A 39 7.46 15.89 10.94
C PRO A 39 7.74 16.62 9.63
N VAL A 40 7.73 15.93 8.48
CA VAL A 40 8.14 16.50 7.18
C VAL A 40 7.00 17.25 6.48
N VAL A 41 5.75 16.81 6.69
CA VAL A 41 4.59 17.38 5.99
C VAL A 41 3.62 17.98 7.00
N GLU A 42 3.61 19.31 7.12
CA GLU A 42 2.66 20.04 7.97
C GLU A 42 1.22 19.91 7.47
N ASN A 43 1.04 19.80 6.15
CA ASN A 43 -0.27 19.65 5.51
C ASN A 43 -0.76 18.19 5.55
N GLU A 44 -1.77 17.93 6.37
CA GLU A 44 -2.29 16.57 6.56
C GLU A 44 -2.84 15.94 5.28
N ASN A 45 -3.43 16.74 4.39
CA ASN A 45 -3.97 16.26 3.11
C ASN A 45 -2.86 15.79 2.16
N LEU A 46 -1.76 16.56 2.08
CA LEU A 46 -0.59 16.17 1.29
C LEU A 46 0.07 14.92 1.87
N ARG A 47 0.09 14.79 3.20
CA ARG A 47 0.63 13.61 3.90
C ARG A 47 -0.08 12.33 3.46
N VAL A 48 -1.41 12.33 3.44
CA VAL A 48 -2.19 11.16 3.01
C VAL A 48 -2.01 10.89 1.51
N LEU A 49 -1.99 11.92 0.67
CA LEU A 49 -1.74 11.77 -0.77
C LEU A 49 -0.37 11.12 -1.06
N PHE A 50 0.68 11.57 -0.35
CA PHE A 50 2.01 10.97 -0.45
C PHE A 50 2.02 9.50 0.01
N ALA A 51 1.30 9.16 1.08
CA ALA A 51 1.18 7.77 1.53
C ALA A 51 0.50 6.87 0.49
N VAL A 52 -0.53 7.39 -0.19
CA VAL A 52 -1.22 6.70 -1.29
C VAL A 52 -0.30 6.48 -2.49
N LEU A 53 0.43 7.52 -2.93
CA LEU A 53 1.37 7.40 -4.05
C LEU A 53 2.49 6.41 -3.75
N LEU A 54 3.06 6.47 -2.53
CA LEU A 54 4.12 5.57 -2.11
C LEU A 54 3.63 4.11 -2.04
N SER A 55 2.43 3.88 -1.49
CA SER A 55 1.86 2.52 -1.43
C SER A 55 1.57 1.95 -2.82
N LEU A 56 1.04 2.76 -3.75
CA LEU A 56 0.84 2.36 -5.15
C LEU A 56 2.15 2.01 -5.86
N LEU A 57 3.19 2.84 -5.70
CA LEU A 57 4.49 2.58 -6.32
C LEU A 57 5.09 1.25 -5.86
N PHE A 58 5.02 0.97 -4.55
CA PHE A 58 5.49 -0.29 -3.99
C PHE A 58 4.64 -1.49 -4.41
N LEU A 59 3.33 -1.31 -4.57
CA LEU A 59 2.45 -2.33 -5.11
C LEU A 59 2.84 -2.68 -6.55
N VAL A 60 2.99 -1.71 -7.45
CA VAL A 60 3.42 -1.92 -8.84
C VAL A 60 4.78 -2.60 -8.89
N ALA A 61 5.73 -2.12 -8.08
CA ALA A 61 7.05 -2.71 -8.04
C ALA A 61 7.01 -4.16 -7.50
N GLN A 62 6.16 -4.49 -6.52
CA GLN A 62 5.95 -5.86 -6.05
C GLN A 62 5.40 -6.77 -7.17
N LEU A 63 4.45 -6.27 -7.96
CA LEU A 63 3.89 -6.99 -9.11
C LEU A 63 4.95 -7.30 -10.18
N VAL A 64 5.81 -6.32 -10.48
CA VAL A 64 6.83 -6.41 -11.54
C VAL A 64 8.00 -7.28 -11.11
N TYR A 65 8.54 -7.07 -9.91
CA TYR A 65 9.79 -7.70 -9.51
C TYR A 65 9.64 -9.12 -8.95
N ARG A 66 8.47 -9.49 -8.41
CA ARG A 66 8.17 -10.80 -7.76
C ARG A 66 9.42 -11.37 -7.04
N PRO A 67 9.91 -10.67 -6.00
CA PRO A 67 11.26 -10.85 -5.47
C PRO A 67 11.42 -12.13 -4.64
N TYR A 68 10.32 -12.77 -4.21
CA TYR A 68 10.35 -13.99 -3.41
C TYR A 68 10.67 -15.23 -4.26
N LYS A 69 11.37 -16.19 -3.66
CA LYS A 69 11.71 -17.47 -4.29
C LYS A 69 10.48 -18.37 -4.47
N ARG A 70 9.57 -18.38 -3.50
CA ARG A 70 8.32 -19.15 -3.54
C ARG A 70 7.19 -18.31 -4.09
N SER A 71 6.37 -18.91 -4.94
CA SER A 71 5.20 -18.24 -5.50
C SER A 71 4.18 -17.87 -4.41
N SER A 72 3.95 -18.74 -3.42
CA SER A 72 3.06 -18.47 -2.27
C SER A 72 3.40 -17.18 -1.51
N ASP A 73 4.68 -16.91 -1.38
CA ASP A 73 5.17 -15.77 -0.59
C ASP A 73 5.04 -14.48 -1.42
N ASN A 74 5.24 -14.58 -2.74
CA ASN A 74 4.93 -13.47 -3.66
C ASN A 74 3.44 -13.07 -3.61
N TRP A 75 2.52 -14.04 -3.53
CA TRP A 75 1.08 -13.79 -3.38
C TRP A 75 0.76 -13.09 -2.07
N THR A 76 1.30 -13.60 -0.97
CA THR A 76 1.02 -13.08 0.37
C THR A 76 1.56 -11.65 0.54
N SER A 77 2.75 -11.37 0.02
CA SER A 77 3.30 -10.01 0.02
C SER A 77 2.54 -9.09 -0.93
N GLY A 78 2.14 -9.58 -2.11
CA GLY A 78 1.26 -8.85 -3.02
C GLY A 78 -0.05 -8.44 -2.35
N LEU A 79 -0.70 -9.37 -1.65
CA LEU A 79 -1.92 -9.12 -0.87
C LEU A 79 -1.69 -8.07 0.21
N THR A 80 -0.56 -8.15 0.93
CA THR A 80 -0.21 -7.18 1.96
C THR A 80 -0.07 -5.76 1.40
N HIS A 81 0.60 -5.62 0.26
CA HIS A 81 0.73 -4.32 -0.43
C HIS A 81 -0.61 -3.81 -0.96
N MET A 82 -1.50 -4.69 -1.40
CA MET A 82 -2.87 -4.32 -1.78
C MET A 82 -3.67 -3.81 -0.58
N CYS A 83 -3.73 -4.57 0.52
CA CYS A 83 -4.45 -4.16 1.72
C CYS A 83 -3.98 -2.80 2.23
N LEU A 84 -2.67 -2.53 2.22
CA LEU A 84 -2.11 -1.23 2.62
C LEU A 84 -2.55 -0.10 1.69
N THR A 85 -2.48 -0.32 0.37
CA THR A 85 -2.95 0.65 -0.61
C THR A 85 -4.43 0.96 -0.41
N LEU A 86 -5.23 -0.07 -0.12
CA LEU A 86 -6.66 0.10 0.11
C LEU A 86 -6.97 0.92 1.35
N VAL A 87 -6.26 0.66 2.45
CA VAL A 87 -6.43 1.43 3.69
C VAL A 87 -6.10 2.90 3.46
N PHE A 88 -4.98 3.23 2.80
CA PHE A 88 -4.61 4.62 2.55
C PHE A 88 -5.59 5.35 1.62
N GLN A 89 -6.11 4.66 0.62
CA GLN A 89 -7.15 5.19 -0.26
C GLN A 89 -8.47 5.42 0.50
N CYS A 90 -8.89 4.51 1.38
CA CYS A 90 -10.05 4.74 2.25
C CYS A 90 -9.86 5.97 3.16
N VAL A 91 -8.66 6.13 3.75
CA VAL A 91 -8.32 7.31 4.56
C VAL A 91 -8.40 8.59 3.73
N LEU A 92 -7.92 8.56 2.48
CA LEU A 92 -8.00 9.69 1.56
C LEU A 92 -9.47 10.05 1.27
N LEU A 93 -10.32 9.07 1.00
CA LEU A 93 -11.76 9.28 0.78
C LEU A 93 -12.45 9.91 1.99
N LEU A 94 -12.18 9.41 3.20
CA LEU A 94 -12.72 9.98 4.44
C LEU A 94 -12.26 11.43 4.64
N LYS A 95 -10.97 11.72 4.37
CA LYS A 95 -10.40 13.07 4.41
C LYS A 95 -11.10 14.04 3.44
N PHE A 96 -11.37 13.59 2.22
CA PHE A 96 -12.10 14.40 1.24
C PHE A 96 -13.56 14.66 1.64
N CYS A 97 -14.21 13.66 2.25
CA CYS A 97 -15.57 13.79 2.77
C CYS A 97 -15.65 14.80 3.92
N ASP A 98 -14.69 14.78 4.85
CA ASP A 98 -14.59 15.73 5.97
C ASP A 98 -14.41 17.17 5.47
N GLN A 99 -13.58 17.38 4.45
CA GLN A 99 -13.26 18.70 3.90
C GLN A 99 -14.44 19.33 3.13
N SER A 100 -15.34 18.53 2.56
CA SER A 100 -16.42 19.02 1.70
C SER A 100 -17.68 18.19 1.86
N ARG A 101 -18.58 18.66 2.71
CA ARG A 101 -19.85 18.00 3.03
C ARG A 101 -20.76 17.85 1.80
N GLU A 102 -20.78 18.85 0.90
CA GLU A 102 -21.52 18.81 -0.37
C GLU A 102 -20.91 17.81 -1.37
N SER A 103 -19.58 17.73 -1.43
CA SER A 103 -18.91 16.67 -2.19
C SER A 103 -19.27 15.31 -1.60
N CYS A 104 -19.27 15.15 -0.27
CA CYS A 104 -19.62 13.89 0.38
C CYS A 104 -21.07 13.47 0.13
N GLU A 105 -22.01 14.42 0.04
CA GLU A 105 -23.38 14.14 -0.40
C GLU A 105 -23.46 13.73 -1.88
N SER A 106 -22.69 14.38 -2.75
CA SER A 106 -22.52 13.94 -4.15
C SER A 106 -21.71 12.64 -4.28
N PHE A 107 -20.91 12.28 -3.27
CA PHE A 107 -20.06 11.08 -3.22
C PHE A 107 -20.71 9.90 -2.49
N GLY A 108 -21.80 10.12 -1.74
CA GLY A 108 -22.58 9.04 -1.14
C GLY A 108 -23.03 9.23 0.31
N SER A 109 -23.77 10.30 0.61
CA SER A 109 -24.61 10.35 1.81
C SER A 109 -25.97 11.03 1.57
N GLY A 110 -26.49 10.94 0.35
CA GLY A 110 -27.92 11.06 0.05
C GLY A 110 -28.52 9.67 -0.13
N GLU A 111 -29.85 9.53 -0.03
CA GLU A 111 -30.62 8.28 0.21
C GLU A 111 -30.36 7.06 -0.72
N ASN A 112 -29.45 7.12 -1.72
CA ASN A 112 -28.96 6.00 -2.55
C ASN A 112 -27.44 6.13 -2.87
N GLY A 113 -26.62 6.47 -1.86
CA GLY A 113 -25.24 6.92 -1.97
C GLY A 113 -24.15 5.85 -2.14
N ASP A 114 -24.22 5.02 -3.18
CA ASP A 114 -23.36 3.81 -3.27
C ASP A 114 -22.21 3.97 -4.30
N GLY A 115 -22.28 4.97 -5.18
CA GLY A 115 -21.54 4.98 -6.45
C GLY A 115 -20.01 4.95 -6.34
N LEU A 116 -19.39 5.88 -5.61
CA LEU A 116 -17.92 5.97 -5.57
C LEU A 116 -17.31 4.86 -4.72
N PHE A 117 -17.96 4.49 -3.62
CA PHE A 117 -17.56 3.37 -2.80
C PHE A 117 -17.67 2.06 -3.58
N LEU A 118 -18.75 1.88 -4.36
CA LEU A 118 -18.88 0.74 -5.28
C LEU A 118 -17.85 0.78 -6.39
N ILE A 119 -17.57 1.93 -7.02
CA ILE A 119 -16.53 2.03 -8.06
C ILE A 119 -15.16 1.66 -7.48
N TYR A 120 -14.85 2.17 -6.30
CA TYR A 120 -13.61 1.87 -5.59
C TYR A 120 -13.54 0.40 -5.18
N ALA A 121 -14.63 -0.17 -4.67
CA ALA A 121 -14.74 -1.59 -4.34
C ALA A 121 -14.63 -2.46 -5.60
N ILE A 122 -15.26 -2.10 -6.71
CA ILE A 122 -15.19 -2.80 -8.00
C ILE A 122 -13.77 -2.74 -8.55
N PHE A 123 -13.13 -1.57 -8.54
CA PHE A 123 -11.76 -1.40 -8.99
C PHE A 123 -10.78 -2.22 -8.14
N SER A 124 -10.95 -2.21 -6.82
CA SER A 124 -10.19 -3.04 -5.88
C SER A 124 -10.39 -4.54 -6.12
N LEU A 125 -11.65 -4.97 -6.27
CA LEU A 125 -12.01 -6.37 -6.56
C LEU A 125 -11.47 -6.83 -7.91
N LEU A 126 -11.54 -5.98 -8.93
CA LEU A 126 -11.01 -6.26 -10.26
C LEU A 126 -9.49 -6.36 -10.23
N PHE A 127 -8.81 -5.47 -9.52
CA PHE A 127 -7.36 -5.54 -9.33
C PHE A 127 -6.93 -6.81 -8.58
N MET A 128 -7.66 -7.18 -7.53
CA MET A 128 -7.49 -8.44 -6.80
C MET A 128 -7.71 -9.66 -7.71
N LEU A 129 -8.73 -9.62 -8.58
CA LEU A 129 -9.05 -10.71 -9.51
C LEU A 129 -8.00 -10.84 -10.63
N VAL A 130 -7.53 -9.73 -11.19
CA VAL A 130 -6.39 -9.70 -12.13
C VAL A 130 -5.16 -10.32 -11.49
N MET A 131 -4.90 -9.99 -10.23
CA MET A 131 -3.80 -10.57 -9.48
C MET A 131 -4.02 -12.06 -9.27
N LEU A 132 -5.22 -12.52 -8.87
CA LEU A 132 -5.62 -13.93 -8.73
C LEU A 132 -5.45 -14.77 -10.02
N LEU A 133 -5.51 -14.14 -11.19
CA LEU A 133 -5.39 -14.81 -12.48
C LEU A 133 -3.97 -14.77 -13.09
N ALA A 134 -3.02 -14.00 -12.54
CA ALA A 134 -1.69 -13.74 -13.12
C ALA A 134 -0.52 -14.41 -12.36
#